data_AF-A0A2V6MXL1-F1
#
_entry.id   AF-A0A2V6MXL1-F1
#
_cell.length_a   1.000
_cell.length_b   1.000
_cell.length_c   1.000
_cell.angle_alpha   90.00
_cell.angle_beta   90.00
_cell.angle_gamma   90.00
#
_symmetry.space_group_name_H-M   'P 1'
#
loop_
_entity.id
_entity.type
_entity.pdbx_description
1 polymer ?
#
loop_
_entity_poly.entity_id
_entity_poly.type
_entity_poly.pdbx_seq_one_letter_code
_entity_poly.pdbx_strand_id
1 'polypeptide(L)'
;MTRKKMSIGLLGQKIGMTSVYDANGRLRPVTVIAAGDNVVVRRITAEHDGYSAVQVGFGAQKESRLNNSELGAFKKAGVEPKRFSREFRLETDLPDGEVNLNVTQFQAGDFVD
;
A
#
# COMPACT_ATOMS: atom_id res chain seq x y z
N MET A 1 -10.93 -25.04 4.21
CA MET A 1 -10.11 -23.91 4.71
C MET A 1 -9.93 -22.95 3.57
N THR A 2 -10.79 -21.94 3.50
CA THR A 2 -10.88 -21.00 2.37
C THR A 2 -9.61 -20.16 2.33
N ARG A 3 -8.86 -20.22 1.21
CA ARG A 3 -7.64 -19.43 1.01
C ARG A 3 -7.94 -17.97 1.29
N LYS A 4 -7.11 -17.35 2.13
CA LYS A 4 -7.16 -15.91 2.42
C LYS A 4 -6.98 -15.19 1.09
N LYS A 5 -8.06 -14.58 0.59
CA LYS A 5 -8.02 -13.67 -0.56
C LYS A 5 -7.06 -12.55 -0.19
N MET A 6 -5.82 -12.60 -0.68
CA MET A 6 -4.80 -11.60 -0.38
C MET A 6 -5.17 -10.31 -1.12
N SER A 7 -5.92 -9.44 -0.44
CA SER A 7 -6.16 -8.08 -0.88
C SER A 7 -4.86 -7.28 -0.83
N ILE A 8 -4.68 -6.37 -1.78
CA ILE A 8 -3.51 -5.49 -1.82
C ILE A 8 -3.59 -4.57 -0.59
N GLY A 9 -2.56 -4.61 0.26
CA GLY A 9 -2.50 -3.73 1.43
C GLY A 9 -2.16 -2.28 1.06
N LEU A 10 -2.20 -1.40 2.06
CA LEU A 10 -1.70 -0.03 1.94
C LEU A 10 -0.41 0.14 2.73
N LEU A 11 0.46 1.01 2.22
CA LEU A 11 1.50 1.60 3.04
C LEU A 11 0.94 2.84 3.73
N GLY A 12 1.28 2.98 5.00
CA GLY A 12 0.86 4.10 5.82
C GLY A 12 1.94 4.54 6.78
N GLN A 13 1.87 5.80 7.19
CA GLN A 13 2.71 6.38 8.21
C GLN A 13 1.95 6.43 9.54
N LYS A 14 2.53 5.87 10.59
CA LYS A 14 2.04 6.08 11.96
C LYS A 14 2.23 7.56 12.31
N ILE A 15 1.12 8.27 12.51
CA ILE A 15 1.11 9.67 12.92
C ILE A 15 1.23 9.78 14.44
N GLY A 16 0.54 8.91 15.16
CA GLY A 16 0.54 8.93 16.62
C GLY A 16 -0.52 8.02 17.22
N MET A 17 -0.67 8.12 18.53
CA MET A 17 -1.68 7.40 19.30
C MET A 17 -2.55 8.42 20.03
N THR A 18 -3.84 8.14 20.09
CA THR A 18 -4.82 8.94 20.83
C THR A 18 -5.85 7.99 21.44
N SER A 19 -6.81 8.53 22.19
CA SER A 19 -7.91 7.76 22.73
C SER A 19 -9.23 8.35 22.29
N VAL A 20 -10.20 7.49 21.98
CA VAL A 20 -11.56 7.87 21.60
C VAL A 20 -12.55 7.17 22.52
N TYR A 21 -13.70 7.81 22.78
CA TYR A 21 -14.79 7.18 23.51
C TYR A 21 -15.65 6.38 22.54
N ASP A 22 -15.98 5.14 22.90
CA ASP A 22 -16.98 4.36 22.16
C ASP A 22 -18.42 4.78 22.55
N ALA A 23 -19.42 4.24 21.84
CA ALA A 23 -20.83 4.54 22.08
C ALA A 23 -21.32 4.17 23.50
N ASN A 24 -20.58 3.31 24.22
CA ASN A 24 -20.89 2.92 25.59
C ASN A 24 -20.10 3.76 26.63
N GLY A 25 -19.42 4.83 26.19
CA GLY A 25 -18.63 5.70 27.06
C GLY A 25 -17.31 5.08 27.52
N ARG A 26 -16.83 3.99 26.90
CA ARG A 26 -15.53 3.40 27.26
C ARG A 26 -14.41 4.06 26.47
N LEU A 27 -13.31 4.37 27.15
CA LEU A 27 -12.11 4.92 26.52
C LEU A 27 -11.35 3.81 25.77
N ARG A 28 -11.13 4.01 24.46
CA ARG A 28 -10.41 3.08 23.58
C ARG A 28 -9.12 3.73 23.06
N PRO A 29 -7.95 3.15 23.32
CA PRO A 29 -6.71 3.61 22.72
C PRO A 29 -6.70 3.23 21.23
N VAL A 30 -6.36 4.19 20.37
CA VAL A 30 -6.31 4.03 18.92
C VAL A 30 -5.00 4.60 18.35
N THR A 31 -4.59 4.07 17.20
CA THR A 31 -3.43 4.59 16.46
C THR A 31 -3.94 5.27 15.19
N VAL A 32 -3.46 6.49 14.95
CA VAL A 32 -3.77 7.23 13.71
C VAL A 32 -2.70 6.89 12.67
N ILE A 33 -3.13 6.36 11.53
CA ILE A 33 -2.29 6.01 10.39
C ILE A 33 -2.71 6.87 9.20
N ALA A 34 -1.76 7.60 8.60
CA ALA A 34 -1.97 8.31 7.35
C ALA A 34 -1.53 7.41 6.18
N ALA A 35 -2.46 7.00 5.33
CA ALA A 35 -2.20 6.13 4.18
C ALA A 35 -2.60 6.77 2.84
N GLY A 36 -2.49 8.09 2.73
CA GLY A 36 -2.67 8.81 1.47
C GLY A 36 -1.45 8.72 0.58
N ASP A 37 -1.61 8.78 -0.75
CA ASP A 37 -0.52 8.80 -1.74
C ASP A 37 0.16 7.44 -2.01
N ASN A 38 -0.61 6.36 -1.96
CA ASN A 38 -0.17 5.06 -2.46
C ASN A 38 -0.33 4.99 -3.98
N VAL A 39 0.69 4.54 -4.69
CA VAL A 39 0.68 4.38 -6.16
C VAL A 39 1.24 3.03 -6.58
N VAL A 40 0.74 2.47 -7.69
CA VAL A 40 1.34 1.26 -8.28
C VAL A 40 2.61 1.65 -9.01
N VAL A 41 3.73 1.02 -8.66
CA VAL A 41 5.04 1.24 -9.29
C VAL A 41 5.33 0.17 -10.33
N ARG A 42 5.04 -1.09 -10.01
CA ARG A 42 5.30 -2.21 -10.91
C ARG A 42 4.33 -3.35 -10.65
N ARG A 43 3.90 -4.00 -11.73
CA ARG A 43 3.20 -5.29 -11.69
C ARG A 43 4.24 -6.38 -11.93
N ILE A 44 4.31 -7.33 -11.02
CA ILE A 44 5.23 -8.45 -11.04
C ILE A 44 4.40 -9.67 -11.45
N THR A 45 4.82 -10.34 -12.51
CA THR A 45 4.04 -11.41 -13.14
C THR A 45 4.76 -12.74 -13.01
N ALA A 46 3.98 -13.82 -12.93
CA ALA A 46 4.52 -15.17 -12.79
C ALA A 46 5.41 -15.54 -14.00
N GLU A 47 5.07 -15.07 -15.19
CA GLU A 47 5.81 -15.36 -16.43
C GLU A 47 7.20 -14.72 -16.45
N HIS A 48 7.32 -13.45 -16.06
CA HIS A 48 8.59 -12.71 -16.13
C HIS A 48 9.44 -12.87 -14.87
N ASP A 49 8.82 -12.91 -13.69
CA ASP A 49 9.50 -12.83 -12.39
C ASP A 49 9.39 -14.11 -11.55
N GLY A 50 8.59 -15.10 -11.99
CA GLY A 50 8.39 -16.37 -11.29
C GLY A 50 7.39 -16.33 -10.14
N TYR A 51 6.73 -15.18 -9.90
CA TYR A 51 5.65 -15.03 -8.94
C TYR A 51 4.77 -13.82 -9.25
N SER A 52 3.56 -13.82 -8.70
CA SER A 52 2.61 -12.70 -8.83
C SER A 52 2.72 -11.75 -7.64
N ALA A 53 2.94 -10.47 -7.90
CA ALA A 53 2.91 -9.43 -6.87
C ALA A 53 2.62 -8.05 -7.48
N VAL A 54 2.29 -7.09 -6.62
CA VAL A 54 2.22 -5.67 -6.97
C VAL A 54 3.15 -4.88 -6.09
N GLN A 55 3.99 -4.04 -6.72
CA GLN A 55 4.84 -3.11 -6.03
C GLN A 55 4.09 -1.78 -5.87
N VAL A 56 3.95 -1.34 -4.62
CA VAL A 56 3.26 -0.12 -4.22
C VAL A 56 4.27 0.85 -3.61
N GLY A 57 4.22 2.11 -4.07
CA GLY A 57 5.03 3.22 -3.57
C GLY A 57 4.22 4.13 -2.66
N PHE A 58 4.86 4.70 -1.63
CA PHE A 58 4.24 5.61 -0.67
C PHE A 58 5.19 6.70 -0.17
N GLY A 59 4.61 7.89 0.01
CA GLY A 59 5.24 9.09 0.57
C GLY A 59 6.14 9.81 -0.44
N ALA A 60 5.95 11.10 -0.64
CA ALA A 60 6.74 11.88 -1.60
C ALA A 60 8.24 11.90 -1.25
N GLN A 61 9.09 11.86 -2.29
CA GLN A 61 10.55 11.96 -2.18
C GLN A 61 11.11 12.84 -3.30
N LYS A 62 12.24 13.52 -3.06
CA LYS A 62 12.92 14.26 -4.14
C LYS A 62 13.74 13.31 -5.01
N GLU A 63 13.74 13.51 -6.33
CA GLU A 63 14.53 12.71 -7.28
C GLU A 63 16.01 12.60 -6.88
N SER A 64 16.61 13.68 -6.39
CA SER A 64 18.02 13.71 -5.97
C SER A 64 18.36 12.83 -4.76
N ARG A 65 17.35 12.24 -4.10
CA ARG A 65 17.50 11.31 -2.98
C ARG A 65 17.34 9.85 -3.39
N LEU A 66 16.99 9.57 -4.63
CA LEU A 66 16.87 8.22 -5.17
C LEU A 66 18.12 7.83 -5.97
N ASN A 67 18.36 6.52 -6.05
CA ASN A 67 19.35 6.02 -6.99
C ASN A 67 18.76 5.91 -8.42
N ASN A 68 19.62 5.78 -9.42
CA ASN A 68 19.21 5.74 -10.83
C ASN A 68 18.25 4.58 -11.16
N SER A 69 18.34 3.45 -10.44
CA SER A 69 17.49 2.28 -10.68
C SER A 69 16.05 2.54 -10.20
N GLU A 70 15.89 3.02 -8.97
CA GLU A 70 14.60 3.38 -8.40
C GLU A 70 13.92 4.48 -9.23
N LEU A 71 14.69 5.50 -9.59
CA LEU A 71 14.20 6.60 -10.40
C LEU A 71 13.76 6.14 -11.81
N GLY A 72 14.49 5.20 -12.41
CA GLY A 72 14.09 4.56 -13.67
C GLY A 72 12.79 3.79 -13.54
N ALA A 73 12.57 3.09 -12.42
CA ALA A 73 11.33 2.37 -12.16
C ALA A 73 10.12 3.32 -12.03
N PHE A 74 10.24 4.39 -11.24
CA PHE A 74 9.16 5.38 -11.09
C PHE A 74 8.86 6.11 -12.41
N LYS A 75 9.89 6.48 -13.18
CA LYS A 75 9.72 7.10 -14.50
C LYS A 75 9.02 6.17 -15.50
N LYS A 76 9.40 4.88 -15.53
CA LYS A 76 8.73 3.88 -16.37
C LYS A 76 7.27 3.69 -15.99
N ALA A 77 6.96 3.79 -14.69
CA ALA A 77 5.60 3.72 -14.17
C ALA A 77 4.79 5.01 -14.37
N GLY A 78 5.44 6.12 -14.75
CA GLY A 78 4.79 7.42 -14.90
C GLY A 78 4.30 8.03 -13.59
N VAL A 79 4.93 7.68 -12.46
CA VAL A 79 4.55 8.16 -11.12
C VAL A 79 5.64 9.00 -10.49
N GLU A 80 5.22 9.91 -9.59
CA GLU A 80 6.15 10.70 -8.80
C GLU A 80 7.03 9.83 -7.89
N PRO A 81 8.31 10.19 -7.70
CA PRO A 81 9.22 9.51 -6.80
C PRO A 81 8.65 9.29 -5.39
N LYS A 82 8.69 8.05 -4.92
CA LYS A 82 8.23 7.68 -3.57
C LYS A 82 9.38 7.31 -2.65
N ARG A 83 9.21 7.60 -1.36
CA ARG A 83 10.19 7.33 -0.29
C ARG A 83 10.23 5.85 0.06
N PHE A 84 9.08 5.20 0.05
CA PHE A 84 8.95 3.79 0.35
C PHE A 84 8.36 3.05 -0.85
N SER A 85 8.84 1.84 -1.08
CA SER A 85 8.30 0.91 -2.08
C SER A 85 8.27 -0.49 -1.48
N ARG A 86 7.14 -1.17 -1.56
CA ARG A 86 6.94 -2.52 -1.01
C ARG A 86 6.11 -3.37 -1.95
N GLU A 87 6.32 -4.67 -1.90
CA GLU A 87 5.58 -5.64 -2.71
C GLU A 87 4.51 -6.34 -1.87
N PHE A 88 3.32 -6.44 -2.44
CA PHE A 88 2.24 -7.26 -1.93
C PHE A 88 2.11 -8.50 -2.83
N ARG A 89 2.32 -9.68 -2.23
CA ARG A 89 2.21 -10.98 -2.91
C ARG A 89 0.75 -11.25 -3.29
N LEU A 90 0.54 -11.78 -4.48
CA LEU A 90 -0.78 -12.14 -5.01
C LEU A 90 -0.80 -13.63 -5.37
N GLU A 91 -1.99 -14.22 -5.36
CA GLU A 91 -2.16 -15.61 -5.83
C GLU A 91 -2.15 -15.73 -7.35
N THR A 92 -2.46 -14.64 -8.05
CA THR A 92 -2.55 -14.59 -9.52
C THR A 92 -2.12 -13.20 -9.99
N ASP A 93 -1.64 -13.12 -11.23
CA ASP A 93 -1.20 -11.87 -11.83
C ASP A 93 -2.32 -10.82 -11.83
N LEU A 94 -1.95 -9.59 -11.47
CA LEU A 94 -2.89 -8.49 -11.37
C LEU A 94 -3.17 -7.94 -12.78
N PRO A 95 -4.41 -7.98 -13.28
CA PRO A 95 -4.74 -7.49 -14.62
C PRO A 95 -4.52 -5.99 -14.71
N ASP A 96 -4.17 -5.51 -15.90
CA ASP A 96 -3.99 -4.08 -16.18
C ASP A 96 -5.26 -3.29 -15.86
N GLY A 97 -5.07 -2.08 -15.32
CA GLY A 97 -6.16 -1.22 -14.90
C GLY A 97 -5.84 -0.40 -13.64
N GLU A 98 -6.84 0.34 -13.17
CA GLU A 98 -6.74 1.11 -11.94
C GLU A 98 -6.88 0.19 -10.72
N VAL A 99 -5.98 0.38 -9.75
CA VAL A 99 -6.00 -0.38 -8.49
C VAL A 99 -6.44 0.57 -7.39
N ASN A 100 -7.46 0.18 -6.63
CA ASN A 100 -7.91 0.98 -5.50
C ASN A 100 -6.88 0.91 -4.36
N LEU A 101 -6.04 1.94 -4.27
CA LEU A 101 -5.05 2.14 -3.21
C LEU A 101 -5.46 3.26 -2.26
N ASN A 102 -6.76 3.42 -2.03
CA ASN A 102 -7.31 4.39 -1.08
C ASN A 102 -7.74 3.71 0.23
N VAL A 103 -7.80 4.48 1.32
CA VAL A 103 -8.33 4.04 2.62
C VAL A 103 -9.78 3.59 2.54
N THR A 104 -10.54 4.02 1.53
CA THR A 104 -11.92 3.58 1.27
C THR A 104 -12.07 2.10 0.96
N GLN A 105 -10.97 1.37 0.73
CA GLN A 105 -11.02 -0.09 0.60
C GLN A 105 -11.32 -0.80 1.93
N PHE A 106 -11.13 -0.12 3.06
CA PHE A 106 -11.42 -0.63 4.39
C PHE A 106 -12.75 -0.07 4.90
N GLN A 107 -13.48 -0.89 5.62
CA GLN A 107 -14.70 -0.52 6.32
C GLN A 107 -14.48 -0.53 7.83
N ALA A 108 -15.25 0.29 8.55
CA ALA A 108 -15.20 0.30 10.00
C ALA A 108 -15.60 -1.07 10.56
N GLY A 109 -14.72 -1.68 11.35
CA GLY A 109 -14.89 -3.03 11.89
C GLY A 109 -14.04 -4.08 11.20
N ASP A 110 -13.37 -3.76 10.09
CA ASP A 110 -12.41 -4.65 9.46
C ASP A 110 -11.21 -4.91 10.37
N PHE A 111 -10.79 -6.18 10.41
CA PHE A 111 -9.55 -6.59 11.05
C PHE A 111 -8.43 -6.53 10.01
N VAL A 112 -7.34 -5.83 10.36
CA VAL A 112 -6.16 -5.63 9.52
C VAL A 112 -4.92 -6.23 10.18
N ASP A 113 -3.97 -6.69 9.36
CA ASP A 113 -2.67 -7.22 9.77
C ASP A 113 -1.52 -6.23 9.46
#